data_AF-A0A5E6ND79-F1
#
_entry.id   AF-A0A5E6ND79-F1
#
_cell.length_a   1.000
_cell.length_b   1.000
_cell.length_c   1.000
_cell.angle_alpha   90.00
_cell.angle_beta   90.00
_cell.angle_gamma   90.00
#
_symmetry.space_group_name_H-M   'P 1'
#
loop_
_entity.id
_entity.type
_entity.pdbx_description
1 polymer ?
#
loop_
_entity_poly.entity_id
_entity_poly.type
_entity_poly.pdbx_seq_one_letter_code
_entity_poly.pdbx_strand_id
1 'polypeptide(L)' 'ERCRYYDEFKNVAHFSIRYRNAAQRIKLPGKTHSQSLKKVLQEAGIPPWERNALKMYYIKDELRAMERIGYMQNDSC' A
#
# COMPACT_ATOMS: atom_id res chain seq x y z
N GLU A 1 18.99 -1.23 4.47
CA GLU A 1 18.48 -1.67 5.79
C GLU A 1 17.13 -2.39 5.65
N ARG A 2 16.75 -3.25 6.61
CA ARG A 2 15.45 -3.96 6.61
C ARG A 2 14.32 -2.96 6.84
N CYS A 3 13.41 -2.81 5.88
CA CYS A 3 12.22 -1.98 6.07
C CYS A 3 11.40 -2.49 7.26
N ARG A 4 11.15 -1.62 8.24
CA ARG A 4 10.42 -1.92 9.49
C ARG A 4 9.06 -2.59 9.25
N TYR A 5 8.40 -2.20 8.17
CA TYR A 5 7.16 -2.78 7.68
C TYR A 5 7.25 -4.28 7.33
N TYR A 6 8.36 -4.71 6.73
CA TYR A 6 8.50 -6.09 6.27
C TYR A 6 8.54 -7.08 7.44
N ASP A 7 9.26 -6.73 8.51
CA ASP A 7 9.39 -7.60 9.70
C ASP A 7 8.07 -7.71 10.46
N GLU A 8 7.31 -6.61 10.50
CA GLU A 8 5.99 -6.55 11.13
C GLU A 8 4.95 -7.38 10.36
N PHE A 9 4.92 -7.28 9.03
CA PHE A 9 3.96 -8.03 8.21
C PHE A 9 4.35 -9.48 7.93
N LYS A 10 5.64 -9.82 8.02
CA LYS A 10 6.14 -11.20 7.88
C LYS A 10 5.44 -12.18 8.80
N ASN A 11 5.09 -11.76 10.01
CA ASN A 11 4.46 -12.61 11.02
C ASN A 11 2.93 -12.64 10.91
N VAL A 12 2.35 -11.93 9.94
CA VAL A 12 0.90 -11.84 9.78
C VAL A 12 0.40 -12.92 8.83
N ALA A 13 -0.58 -13.70 9.29
CA ALA A 13 -1.24 -14.70 8.47
C ALA A 13 -1.92 -14.03 7.25
N HIS A 14 -1.80 -14.64 6.07
CA HIS A 14 -2.29 -14.11 4.78
C HIS A 14 -1.56 -12.85 4.28
N PHE A 15 -0.30 -12.66 4.67
CA PHE A 15 0.57 -11.66 4.06
C PHE A 15 0.88 -12.02 2.59
N SER A 16 0.74 -11.06 1.70
CA SER A 16 1.05 -11.19 0.28
C SER A 16 1.67 -9.91 -0.24
N ILE A 17 2.80 -10.04 -0.92
CA ILE A 17 3.42 -8.91 -1.60
C ILE A 17 2.93 -8.92 -3.03
N ARG A 18 2.33 -7.82 -3.47
CA ARG A 18 1.94 -7.66 -4.87
C ARG A 18 2.49 -6.37 -5.44
N TYR A 19 2.66 -6.37 -6.76
CA TYR A 19 2.97 -5.18 -7.52
C TYR A 19 1.68 -4.50 -7.94
N ARG A 20 1.79 -3.19 -8.20
CA ARG A 20 0.67 -2.37 -8.65
C ARG A 20 0.01 -2.98 -9.89
N ASN A 21 -1.29 -3.25 -9.80
CA ASN A 21 -2.14 -3.38 -10.98
C ASN A 21 -2.86 -2.05 -11.25
N ALA A 22 -2.98 -1.66 -12.51
CA ALA A 22 -3.48 -0.34 -12.91
C ALA A 22 -4.90 0.00 -12.38
N ALA A 23 -5.68 -1.02 -12.01
CA ALA A 23 -7.06 -0.91 -11.53
C ALA A 23 -7.24 -0.94 -10.00
N GLN A 24 -6.17 -0.90 -9.19
CA GLN A 24 -6.31 -0.97 -7.74
C GLN A 24 -6.89 0.33 -7.12
N ARG A 25 -7.88 0.16 -6.24
CA ARG A 25 -8.44 1.22 -5.39
C ARG A 25 -7.94 1.02 -3.96
N ILE A 26 -7.52 2.11 -3.32
CA ILE A 26 -6.93 2.04 -1.97
C ILE A 26 -7.57 3.09 -1.07
N LYS A 27 -7.73 2.75 0.21
CA LYS A 27 -8.09 3.71 1.26
C LYS A 27 -6.80 4.17 1.93
N LEU A 28 -6.67 5.48 2.10
CA LEU A 28 -5.53 6.09 2.76
C LEU A 28 -5.86 6.44 4.21
N PRO A 29 -4.87 6.42 5.12
CA PRO A 29 -5.05 6.85 6.50
C PRO A 29 -5.44 8.33 6.53
N GLY A 30 -6.56 8.65 7.15
CA GLY A 30 -7.03 10.04 7.28
C GLY A 30 -7.79 10.62 6.09
N LYS A 31 -8.03 9.85 5.01
CA LYS A 31 -9.00 10.22 3.96
C LYS A 31 -10.17 9.25 3.96
N THR A 32 -11.37 9.75 4.27
CA THR A 32 -12.65 8.99 4.31
C THR A 32 -13.02 8.32 2.97
N HIS A 33 -12.41 8.74 1.85
CA HIS A 33 -12.75 8.26 0.52
C HIS A 33 -11.70 7.33 -0.09
N SER A 34 -12.17 6.19 -0.61
CA SER A 34 -11.39 5.27 -1.43
C SER A 34 -10.97 5.97 -2.74
N GLN A 35 -9.69 6.30 -2.86
CA GLN A 35 -9.14 6.90 -4.06
C GLN A 35 -8.46 5.85 -4.95
N SER A 36 -8.41 6.10 -6.25
CA SER A 36 -7.62 5.29 -7.16
C SER A 36 -6.15 5.37 -6.74
N LEU A 37 -5.45 4.23 -6.73
CA LEU A 37 -4.02 4.16 -6.44
C LEU A 37 -3.21 5.15 -7.30
N LYS A 38 -3.65 5.42 -8.53
CA LYS A 38 -3.07 6.44 -9.41
C LYS A 38 -3.15 7.86 -8.83
N LYS A 39 -4.20 8.22 -8.11
CA LYS A 39 -4.35 9.56 -7.53
C LYS A 39 -3.46 9.72 -6.30
N VAL A 40 -3.46 8.71 -5.43
CA VAL A 40 -2.59 8.65 -4.24
C VAL A 40 -1.11 8.80 -4.61
N LEU A 41 -0.64 7.99 -5.56
CA LEU A 41 0.76 8.01 -5.97
C LEU A 41 1.12 9.32 -6.70
N GLN A 42 0.15 9.99 -7.32
CA GLN A 42 0.35 11.31 -7.92
C GLN A 42 0.42 12.40 -6.84
N GLU A 43 -0.47 12.37 -5.83
CA GLU A 43 -0.42 13.29 -4.69
C GLU A 43 0.88 13.12 -3.89
N ALA A 44 1.42 11.90 -3.82
CA ALA A 44 2.71 11.62 -3.19
C ALA A 44 3.94 11.98 -4.05
N GLY A 45 3.75 12.45 -5.29
CA GLY A 45 4.86 12.81 -6.18
C GLY A 45 5.68 11.63 -6.70
N ILE A 46 5.12 10.41 -6.69
CA ILE A 46 5.85 9.20 -7.11
C ILE A 46 5.83 9.06 -8.64
N PRO A 47 7.01 9.02 -9.29
CA PRO A 47 7.11 8.93 -10.73
C PRO A 47 6.70 7.54 -11.26
N PRO A 48 6.31 7.43 -12.56
CA PRO A 48 5.71 6.21 -13.12
C PRO A 48 6.61 4.97 -13.09
N TRP A 49 7.94 5.13 -13.17
CA TRP A 49 8.89 4.01 -13.07
C TRP A 49 8.93 3.41 -11.67
N GLU A 50 9.04 4.25 -10.64
CA GLU A 50 9.03 3.82 -9.23
C GLU A 50 7.69 3.19 -8.87
N ARG A 51 6.62 3.74 -9.45
CA ARG A 51 5.25 3.22 -9.33
C ARG A 51 5.07 1.78 -9.78
N ASN A 52 5.82 1.36 -10.78
CA ASN A 52 5.72 0.00 -11.34
C ASN A 52 6.55 -0.98 -10.52
N ALA A 53 7.63 -0.49 -9.92
CA ALA A 53 8.48 -1.25 -8.99
C ALA A 53 7.97 -1.22 -7.53
N LEU A 54 6.90 -0.48 -7.25
CA LEU A 54 6.44 -0.20 -5.91
C LEU A 54 5.85 -1.45 -5.25
N LYS A 55 6.47 -1.89 -4.15
CA LYS A 55 5.98 -3.04 -3.38
C LYS A 55 4.78 -2.65 -2.53
N MET A 56 3.70 -3.39 -2.72
CA MET A 56 2.46 -3.24 -1.97
C MET A 56 2.28 -4.46 -1.07
N TYR A 57 2.03 -4.20 0.20
CA TYR A 57 1.91 -5.20 1.26
C TYR A 57 0.43 -5.44 1.56
N TYR A 58 -0.07 -6.61 1.17
CA TYR A 58 -1.45 -7.04 1.41
C TYR A 58 -1.51 -8.03 2.58
N ILE A 59 -2.58 -7.94 3.36
CA ILE A 59 -2.91 -8.89 4.43
C ILE A 59 -4.39 -9.23 4.27
N LYS A 60 -4.72 -10.51 4.12
CA LYS A 60 -6.11 -10.97 3.93
C LYS A 60 -6.83 -10.24 2.78
N ASP A 61 -6.12 -10.05 1.67
CA ASP A 61 -6.57 -9.27 0.48
C ASP A 61 -6.72 -7.75 0.70
N GLU A 62 -6.46 -7.26 1.91
CA GLU A 62 -6.50 -5.83 2.22
C GLU A 62 -5.12 -5.21 2.17
N LEU A 63 -5.01 -4.04 1.53
CA LEU A 63 -3.74 -3.33 1.45
C LEU A 63 -3.42 -2.68 2.80
N ARG A 64 -2.29 -3.05 3.40
CA ARG A 64 -1.85 -2.55 4.71
C ARG A 64 -0.68 -1.60 4.66
N ALA A 65 0.21 -1.71 3.69
CA ALA A 65 1.29 -0.73 3.49
C ALA A 65 1.82 -0.68 2.06
N MET A 66 2.51 0.42 1.76
CA MET A 66 3.28 0.62 0.53
C MET A 66 4.69 1.05 0.89
N GLU A 67 5.70 0.50 0.23
CA GLU A 67 7.12 0.75 0.52
C GLU A 67 7.49 2.24 0.57
N ARG A 68 6.84 3.08 -0.26
CA ARG A 68 7.16 4.51 -0.37
C ARG A 68 6.15 5.48 0.23
N ILE A 69 4.96 5.00 0.60
CA ILE A 69 3.88 5.81 1.18
C ILE A 69 3.78 5.58 2.70
N GLY A 70 4.02 4.35 3.17
CA GLY A 70 3.80 3.94 4.56
C GLY A 70 2.53 3.09 4.75
N TYR A 71 2.03 3.05 5.99
CA TYR A 71 0.84 2.28 6.38
C TYR A 71 -0.44 2.85 5.75
N MET A 72 -1.36 1.97 5.33
CA MET A 72 -2.76 2.33 5.09
C MET A 72 -3.59 2.03 6.33
N GLN A 73 -4.42 3.00 6.72
CA GLN A 73 -5.43 2.74 7.75
C GLN A 73 -6.47 1.83 7.15
N ASN A 74 -6.65 0.68 7.79
CA ASN A 74 -7.92 -0.01 7.72
C ASN A 74 -8.71 0.49 8.92
N ASP A 75 -9.78 1.22 8.64
CA ASP A 75 -10.81 1.51 9.63
C ASP A 75 -11.49 0.17 9.93
N SER A 76 -10.93 -0.56 10.88
CA SER A 76 -11.65 -1.59 11.60
C SER A 76 -12.14 -0.87 12.84
N CYS A 77 -13.43 -0.51 12.78
CA CYS A 77 -14.26 0.12 13.81
C CYS A 77 -13.93 -0.32 15.24
#